data_AF-Q1Z9C7-F1
#
_entry.id   AF-Q1Z9C7-F1
#
_cell.length_a   1.000
_cell.length_b   1.000
_cell.length_c   1.000
_cell.angle_alpha   90.00
_cell.angle_beta   90.00
_cell.angle_gamma   90.00
#
_symmetry.space_group_name_H-M   'P 1'
#
loop_
_entity.id
_entity.type
_entity.pdbx_description
1 polymer ?
#
loop_
_entity_poly.entity_id
_entity_poly.type
_entity_poly.pdbx_seq_one_letter_code
_entity_poly.pdbx_strand_id
1 'polypeptide(L)' 'MMKWILLTALFFCFSLNAKTVDQYIKQYKNLPCSGLVTKIKDIDKKYSMGNKKKKKEYRKQKKSLRILYSDYNCTTKQYR' A
#
# COMPACT_ATOMS: atom_id res chain seq x y z
N MET A 1 -24.56 18.46 -33.24
CA MET A 1 -23.91 17.17 -32.87
C MET A 1 -22.61 17.43 -32.10
N MET A 2 -22.66 17.86 -30.83
CA MET A 2 -21.46 18.22 -30.03
C MET A 2 -21.71 18.02 -28.52
N LYS A 3 -22.43 16.97 -28.13
CA LYS A 3 -22.83 16.76 -26.71
C LYS A 3 -22.13 15.56 -26.04
N TRP A 4 -21.33 14.80 -26.80
CA TRP A 4 -20.71 13.56 -26.33
C TRP A 4 -19.20 13.68 -26.02
N ILE A 5 -18.57 14.83 -26.26
CA ILE A 5 -17.11 15.01 -26.10
C ILE A 5 -16.73 15.36 -24.65
N LEU A 6 -17.66 15.91 -23.84
CA LEU A 6 -17.37 16.32 -22.46
C LEU A 6 -17.32 15.16 -21.46
N LEU A 7 -17.85 13.97 -21.80
CA LEU A 7 -17.87 12.81 -20.90
C LEU A 7 -16.62 11.93 -20.99
N THR A 8 -15.82 12.05 -22.06
CA THR A 8 -14.62 11.22 -22.27
C THR A 8 -13.36 11.78 -21.62
N ALA A 9 -13.34 13.07 -21.24
CA ALA A 9 -12.18 13.72 -20.64
C ALA A 9 -11.95 13.36 -19.15
N LEU A 10 -12.98 12.86 -18.44
CA LEU A 10 -12.87 12.48 -17.02
C LEU A 10 -12.21 11.10 -16.78
N PHE A 11 -11.97 10.32 -17.84
CA PHE A 11 -11.42 8.96 -17.71
C PHE A 11 -9.88 8.86 -17.77
N PHE A 12 -9.17 9.96 -18.07
CA PHE A 12 -7.73 9.92 -18.37
C PHE A 12 -6.79 10.44 -17.27
N CYS A 13 -7.20 10.42 -16.00
CA CYS A 13 -6.30 10.73 -14.88
C CYS A 13 -6.09 9.54 -13.92
N PHE A 14 -6.02 8.30 -14.45
CA PHE A 14 -5.37 7.22 -13.71
C PHE A 14 -3.86 7.46 -13.75
N SER A 15 -3.38 8.25 -12.79
CA SER A 15 -1.95 8.40 -12.53
C SER A 15 -1.34 7.01 -12.35
N LEU A 16 -0.62 6.53 -13.37
CA LEU A 16 0.13 5.27 -13.36
C LEU A 16 1.40 5.35 -12.48
N ASN A 17 1.38 6.22 -11.47
CA ASN A 17 2.50 6.46 -10.59
C ASN A 17 2.49 5.42 -9.48
N ALA A 18 3.51 4.56 -9.49
CA ALA A 18 3.72 3.60 -8.42
C ALA A 18 3.89 4.35 -7.09
N LYS A 19 3.01 4.10 -6.12
CA LYS A 19 3.01 4.79 -4.83
C LYS A 19 4.40 4.76 -4.15
N THR A 20 4.75 5.85 -3.48
CA THR A 20 5.96 5.96 -2.66
C THR A 20 5.75 5.32 -1.29
N VAL A 21 6.84 5.13 -0.54
CA VAL A 21 6.76 4.62 0.84
C VAL A 21 5.93 5.57 1.72
N ASP A 22 6.13 6.87 1.61
CA ASP A 22 5.41 7.87 2.42
C ASP A 22 3.90 7.90 2.13
N GLN A 23 3.52 7.68 0.87
CA GLN A 23 2.11 7.53 0.50
C GLN A 23 1.48 6.30 1.15
N TYR A 24 2.22 5.19 1.26
CA TYR A 24 1.75 4.02 2.01
C TYR A 24 1.76 4.24 3.52
N ILE A 25 2.70 5.00 4.08
CA ILE A 25 2.68 5.40 5.49
C ILE A 25 1.38 6.16 5.79
N LYS A 26 1.06 7.19 4.98
CA LYS A 26 -0.20 7.95 5.11
C LYS A 26 -1.43 7.04 4.99
N GLN A 27 -1.40 6.08 4.06
CA GLN A 27 -2.51 5.14 3.85
C GLN A 27 -2.74 4.21 5.05
N TYR A 28 -1.68 3.79 5.74
CA TYR A 28 -1.77 2.81 6.83
C TYR A 28 -1.70 3.43 8.24
N LYS A 29 -1.52 4.76 8.34
CA LYS A 29 -1.37 5.48 9.62
C LYS A 29 -2.48 5.17 10.61
N ASN A 30 -3.72 4.98 10.17
CA ASN A 30 -4.83 4.76 11.09
C ASN A 30 -5.01 3.29 11.51
N LEU A 31 -4.14 2.38 11.07
CA LEU A 31 -4.20 0.97 11.48
C LEU A 31 -3.63 0.79 12.89
N PRO A 32 -4.33 0.09 13.80
CA PRO A 32 -3.76 -0.31 15.08
C PRO A 32 -2.66 -1.37 14.87
N CYS A 33 -1.83 -1.64 15.90
CA CYS A 33 -0.74 -2.62 15.82
C CYS A 33 -1.19 -4.00 15.28
N SER A 34 -2.34 -4.51 15.72
CA SER A 34 -2.91 -5.77 15.21
C SER A 34 -3.26 -5.69 13.72
N GLY A 35 -3.77 -4.54 13.26
CA GLY A 35 -4.04 -4.23 11.86
C GLY A 35 -2.77 -4.14 11.02
N LEU A 36 -1.70 -3.52 11.56
CA LEU A 36 -0.39 -3.48 10.90
C LEU A 36 0.19 -4.89 10.72
N VAL A 37 0.14 -5.74 11.74
CA VAL A 37 0.61 -7.14 11.69
C VAL A 37 -0.19 -7.94 10.66
N THR A 38 -1.52 -7.85 10.72
CA THR A 38 -2.40 -8.53 9.76
C THR A 38 -2.08 -8.09 8.34
N LYS A 39 -1.83 -6.79 8.14
CA LYS A 39 -1.48 -6.27 6.83
C LYS A 39 -0.11 -6.74 6.36
N ILE A 40 0.89 -6.80 7.23
CA ILE A 40 2.21 -7.35 6.92
C ILE A 40 2.07 -8.81 6.45
N LYS A 41 1.29 -9.63 7.15
CA LYS A 41 1.05 -11.05 6.77
C LYS A 41 0.32 -11.17 5.42
N ASP A 42 -0.69 -10.33 5.15
CA ASP A 42 -1.36 -10.24 3.84
C ASP A 42 -0.38 -9.89 2.72
N ILE A 43 0.49 -8.89 2.95
CA ILE A 43 1.52 -8.49 1.98
C ILE A 43 2.55 -9.58 1.75
N ASP A 44 2.96 -10.32 2.79
CA ASP A 44 3.89 -11.44 2.64
C ASP A 44 3.30 -12.59 1.82
N LYS A 45 2.02 -12.93 2.05
CA LYS A 45 1.29 -13.89 1.21
C LYS A 45 1.20 -13.40 -0.24
N LYS A 46 0.90 -12.12 -0.46
CA LYS A 46 0.86 -11.53 -1.81
C LYS A 46 2.24 -11.47 -2.48
N TYR A 47 3.29 -11.27 -1.69
CA TYR A 47 4.67 -11.23 -2.18
C TYR A 47 5.11 -12.58 -2.75
N SER A 48 4.76 -13.69 -2.09
CA SER A 48 5.11 -15.03 -2.58
C SER A 48 4.45 -15.33 -3.94
N MET A 49 3.20 -14.90 -4.12
CA MET A 49 2.41 -15.10 -5.35
C MET A 49 2.63 -14.02 -6.43
N GLY A 50 3.39 -12.95 -6.12
CA GLY A 50 3.51 -11.78 -6.98
C GLY A 50 4.56 -11.91 -8.08
N ASN A 51 4.31 -11.28 -9.24
CA ASN A 51 5.32 -11.08 -10.28
C ASN A 51 6.37 -10.02 -9.87
N LYS A 52 7.46 -9.86 -10.65
CA LYS A 52 8.57 -8.94 -10.33
C LYS A 52 8.13 -7.49 -10.09
N LYS A 53 7.15 -6.99 -10.86
CA LYS A 53 6.61 -5.62 -10.72
C LYS A 53 5.84 -5.48 -9.40
N LYS A 54 4.92 -6.40 -9.11
CA LYS A 54 4.15 -6.45 -7.86
C LYS A 54 5.05 -6.62 -6.64
N LYS A 55 6.09 -7.46 -6.73
CA LYS A 55 7.09 -7.64 -5.66
C LYS A 55 7.80 -6.34 -5.28
N LYS A 56 8.14 -5.47 -6.24
CA LYS A 56 8.71 -4.14 -5.93
C LYS A 56 7.72 -3.27 -5.14
N GLU A 57 6.44 -3.33 -5.49
CA GLU A 57 5.39 -2.59 -4.80
C GLU A 57 5.16 -3.11 -3.37
N TYR A 58 5.06 -4.43 -3.21
CA TYR A 58 4.92 -5.07 -1.89
C TYR A 58 6.10 -4.79 -0.97
N ARG A 59 7.33 -4.64 -1.49
CA ARG A 59 8.49 -4.20 -0.68
C ARG A 59 8.29 -2.80 -0.11
N LYS A 60 7.73 -1.87 -0.89
CA LYS A 60 7.42 -0.50 -0.41
C LYS A 60 6.35 -0.53 0.67
N GLN A 61 5.28 -1.29 0.46
CA GLN A 61 4.20 -1.49 1.44
C GLN A 61 4.72 -2.13 2.74
N LYS A 62 5.59 -3.14 2.64
CA LYS A 62 6.20 -3.77 3.81
C LYS A 62 7.12 -2.80 4.56
N LYS A 63 7.89 -1.98 3.83
CA LYS A 63 8.73 -0.94 4.44
C LYS A 63 7.90 0.09 5.20
N SER A 64 6.82 0.61 4.62
CA SER A 64 5.95 1.57 5.31
C SER A 64 5.27 0.98 6.55
N LEU A 65 4.80 -0.27 6.48
CA LEU A 65 4.18 -0.95 7.62
C LEU A 65 5.20 -1.19 8.76
N ARG A 66 6.46 -1.51 8.45
CA ARG A 66 7.52 -1.66 9.45
C ARG A 66 7.88 -0.34 10.12
N ILE A 67 7.90 0.76 9.36
CA ILE A 67 8.12 2.11 9.91
C ILE A 67 7.01 2.41 10.91
N LEU A 68 5.74 2.31 10.51
CA LEU A 68 4.61 2.55 11.42
C LEU A 68 4.61 1.63 12.63
N TYR A 69 4.98 0.36 12.46
CA TYR A 69 5.07 -0.60 13.57
C TYR A 69 6.12 -0.18 14.60
N SER A 70 7.25 0.36 14.14
CA SER A 70 8.30 0.93 14.99
C SER A 70 7.85 2.23 15.63
N ASP A 71 7.26 3.15 14.85
CA ASP A 71 6.80 4.46 15.32
C ASP A 71 5.73 4.33 16.42
N TYR A 72 4.89 3.29 16.34
CA TYR A 72 3.82 3.03 17.32
C TYR A 72 4.31 2.22 18.52
N ASN A 73 5.60 1.89 18.58
CA ASN A 73 6.19 1.04 19.62
C ASN A 73 5.41 -0.27 19.82
N CYS A 74 4.94 -0.87 18.72
CA CYS A 74 4.16 -2.11 18.79
C CYS A 74 4.98 -3.26 19.40
N THR A 75 4.37 -4.04 20.29
CA THR A 75 5.07 -5.12 20.99
C THR A 75 5.45 -6.25 20.03
N THR A 76 6.75 -6.54 19.93
CA THR A 76 7.38 -7.48 18.98
C THR A 76 6.86 -8.92 19.05
N LYS A 77 6.13 -9.31 20.10
CA LYS A 77 5.54 -10.65 20.24
C LYS A 77 4.53 -11.00 19.13
N GLN A 78 3.98 -10.03 18.41
CA GLN A 78 3.04 -10.29 17.30
C GLN A 78 3.72 -10.46 15.92
N TYR A 79 5.04 -10.22 15.82
CA TYR A 79 5.78 -10.23 14.56
C TYR A 79 6.45 -11.59 14.25
N ARG A 80 6.61 -12.47 15.25
CA ARG A 80 7.17 -13.82 15.07
C ARG A 80 6.14 -14.81 14.53
#